data_AF-A0A6P1J9G6-F1
#
_entry.id   AF-A0A6P1J9G6-F1
#
_cell.length_a   1.000
_cell.length_b   1.000
_cell.length_c   1.000
_cell.angle_alpha   90.00
_cell.angle_beta   90.00
_cell.angle_gamma   90.00
#
_symmetry.space_group_name_H-M   'P 1'
#
loop_
_entity.id
_entity.type
_entity.pdbx_description
1 polymer ?
#
loop_
_entity_poly.entity_id
_entity_poly.type
_entity_poly.pdbx_seq_one_letter_code
_entity_poly.pdbx_strand_id
1 'polypeptide(L)'
;MTLEYWKYDAGSDSVASLVIPAALGRQRTFDLDATLRVQVPADAPESSHELAVEVDGRRLWARRIPSQNPGETDGLEYHCRLTVEADADCRVRAKASCKGSRVLSLVVEARETAY
;
A
#
# COMPACT_ATOMS: atom_id res chain seq x y z
N MET A 1 -26.80 -3.43 6.20
CA MET A 1 -25.75 -3.25 5.18
C MET A 1 -24.52 -3.99 5.66
N THR A 2 -23.86 -4.76 4.79
CA THR A 2 -22.59 -5.43 5.11
C THR A 2 -21.47 -4.51 4.65
N LEU A 3 -20.53 -4.17 5.53
CA LEU A 3 -19.33 -3.41 5.17
C LEU A 3 -18.40 -4.29 4.33
N GLU A 4 -17.87 -3.74 3.25
CA GLU A 4 -17.00 -4.45 2.32
C GLU A 4 -15.54 -4.44 2.77
N TYR A 5 -14.80 -5.48 2.38
CA TYR A 5 -13.36 -5.58 2.59
C TYR A 5 -12.69 -6.02 1.30
N TRP A 6 -11.64 -5.28 0.94
CA TRP A 6 -10.86 -5.49 -0.27
C TRP A 6 -9.39 -5.65 0.10
N LYS A 7 -8.70 -6.59 -0.54
CA LYS A 7 -7.28 -6.85 -0.34
C LYS A 7 -6.59 -7.21 -1.65
N TYR A 8 -5.38 -6.71 -1.82
CA TYR A 8 -4.45 -7.18 -2.83
C TYR A 8 -3.09 -7.43 -2.20
N ASP A 9 -2.60 -8.66 -2.31
CA ASP A 9 -1.27 -9.07 -1.87
C ASP A 9 -0.41 -9.32 -3.11
N ALA A 10 0.60 -8.50 -3.33
CA ALA A 10 1.51 -8.60 -4.47
C ALA A 10 2.69 -9.55 -4.19
N GLY A 11 2.76 -10.17 -3.01
CA GLY A 11 3.93 -10.95 -2.59
C GLY A 11 5.20 -10.10 -2.70
N SER A 12 6.21 -10.63 -3.39
CA SER A 12 7.49 -9.93 -3.59
C SER A 12 7.52 -8.96 -4.77
N ASP A 13 6.40 -8.73 -5.47
CA ASP A 13 6.35 -7.76 -6.55
C ASP A 13 6.42 -6.32 -6.04
N SER A 14 6.86 -5.41 -6.91
CA SER A 14 7.05 -3.99 -6.57
C SER A 14 5.78 -3.16 -6.66
N VAL A 15 4.64 -3.72 -7.10
CA VAL A 15 3.37 -3.01 -7.25
C VAL A 15 2.20 -3.87 -6.79
N ALA A 16 1.45 -3.38 -5.81
CA ALA A 16 0.12 -3.87 -5.48
C ALA A 16 -0.93 -2.93 -6.11
N SER A 17 -1.92 -3.49 -6.82
CA SER A 17 -2.97 -2.70 -7.48
C SER A 17 -4.34 -3.23 -7.06
N LEU A 18 -5.05 -2.45 -6.25
CA LEU A 18 -6.38 -2.75 -5.76
C LEU A 18 -7.40 -1.86 -6.47
N VAL A 19 -8.51 -2.44 -6.93
CA VAL A 19 -9.66 -1.70 -7.47
C VAL A 19 -10.84 -1.92 -6.53
N ILE A 20 -11.42 -0.83 -6.04
CA ILE A 20 -12.64 -0.82 -5.23
C ILE A 20 -13.78 -0.44 -6.19
N PRO A 21 -14.68 -1.38 -6.55
CA PRO A 21 -15.77 -1.11 -7.49
C PRO A 21 -16.74 -0.10 -6.91
N ALA A 22 -17.26 0.84 -7.72
CA ALA A 22 -18.24 1.85 -7.33
C ALA A 22 -19.50 1.26 -6.70
N ALA A 23 -20.21 2.07 -5.91
CA ALA A 23 -21.58 1.77 -5.50
C ALA A 23 -22.55 2.76 -6.16
N LEU A 24 -23.67 2.22 -6.68
CA LEU A 24 -24.68 3.00 -7.39
C LEU A 24 -25.28 4.07 -6.47
N GLY A 25 -25.09 5.35 -6.81
CA GLY A 25 -25.63 6.49 -6.07
C GLY A 25 -25.19 6.59 -4.61
N ARG A 26 -24.14 5.88 -4.19
CA ARG A 26 -23.67 5.82 -2.80
C ARG A 26 -22.17 6.03 -2.70
N GLN A 27 -21.78 7.13 -2.07
CA GLN A 27 -20.42 7.35 -1.61
C GLN A 27 -20.10 6.41 -0.44
N ARG A 28 -18.85 5.92 -0.37
CA ARG A 28 -18.38 5.04 0.72
C ARG A 28 -17.04 5.54 1.26
N THR A 29 -16.78 5.19 2.51
CA THR A 29 -15.52 5.53 3.20
C THR A 29 -14.80 4.25 3.57
N PHE A 30 -13.50 4.20 3.27
CA PHE A 30 -12.63 3.09 3.57
C PHE A 30 -11.47 3.52 4.45
N ASP A 31 -11.08 2.69 5.40
CA ASP A 31 -9.75 2.71 5.99
C ASP A 31 -8.81 1.93 5.05
N LEU A 32 -7.80 2.62 4.53
CA LEU A 32 -6.81 2.09 3.61
C LEU A 32 -5.51 1.83 4.35
N ASP A 33 -5.00 0.61 4.27
CA ASP A 33 -3.70 0.20 4.79
C ASP A 33 -2.79 -0.24 3.63
N ALA A 34 -1.56 0.26 3.59
CA ALA A 34 -0.52 -0.21 2.69
C ALA A 34 0.72 -0.61 3.50
N THR A 35 1.16 -1.86 3.36
CA THR A 35 2.26 -2.44 4.12
C THR A 35 3.34 -2.98 3.19
N LEU A 36 4.55 -2.49 3.34
CA LEU A 36 5.75 -2.97 2.66
C LEU A 36 6.67 -3.62 3.70
N ARG A 37 7.07 -4.86 3.45
CA ARG A 37 8.16 -5.53 4.16
C ARG A 37 9.30 -5.83 3.19
N VAL A 38 10.52 -5.60 3.64
CA VAL A 38 11.75 -5.85 2.88
C VAL A 38 12.70 -6.74 3.65
N GLN A 39 13.50 -7.51 2.93
CA GLN A 39 14.72 -8.13 3.42
C GLN A 39 15.85 -7.12 3.28
N VAL A 40 16.66 -7.00 4.32
CA VAL A 40 17.86 -6.18 4.35
C VAL A 40 19.07 -7.12 4.34
N PRO A 41 19.84 -7.18 3.24
CA PRO A 41 21.07 -7.98 3.22
C PRO A 41 22.08 -7.48 4.27
N ALA A 42 22.83 -8.41 4.87
CA ALA A 42 23.83 -8.09 5.91
C ALA A 42 24.99 -7.24 5.37
N ASP A 43 25.28 -7.34 4.07
CA ASP A 43 26.39 -6.72 3.36
C ASP A 43 25.97 -5.48 2.54
N ALA A 44 24.79 -4.89 2.84
CA ALA A 44 24.26 -3.72 2.13
C ALA A 44 24.11 -2.48 3.06
N PRO A 45 25.22 -1.84 3.46
CA PRO A 45 25.24 -0.76 4.46
C PRO A 45 24.53 0.54 4.01
N GLU A 46 24.28 0.71 2.72
CA GLU A 46 23.52 1.84 2.16
C GLU A 46 22.17 1.42 1.56
N SER A 47 21.63 0.30 2.04
CA SER A 47 20.32 -0.14 1.57
C SER A 47 19.22 0.84 2.00
N SER A 48 18.22 0.99 1.15
CA SER A 48 17.07 1.86 1.38
C SER A 48 15.83 1.26 0.74
N HIS A 49 14.68 1.61 1.28
CA HIS A 49 13.40 1.26 0.69
C HIS A 49 12.42 2.43 0.76
N GLU A 50 11.46 2.41 -0.16
CA GLU A 50 10.41 3.41 -0.32
C GLU A 50 9.07 2.71 -0.51
N LEU A 51 8.05 3.26 0.14
CA LEU A 51 6.65 2.97 -0.13
C LEU A 51 5.98 4.24 -0.64
N ALA A 52 5.26 4.14 -1.76
CA ALA A 52 4.41 5.20 -2.30
C ALA A 52 2.99 4.68 -2.53
N VAL A 53 1.99 5.52 -2.23
CA VAL A 53 0.57 5.21 -2.41
C VAL A 53 -0.04 6.22 -3.39
N GLU A 54 -0.74 5.69 -4.39
CA GLU A 54 -1.47 6.43 -5.42
C GLU A 54 -2.95 6.06 -5.38
N VAL A 55 -3.80 7.06 -5.60
CA VAL A 55 -5.25 6.91 -5.76
C VAL A 55 -5.63 7.56 -7.08
N ASP A 56 -6.25 6.79 -7.97
CA ASP A 56 -6.67 7.20 -9.32
C ASP A 56 -5.55 7.90 -10.12
N GLY A 57 -4.34 7.35 -10.00
CA GLY A 57 -3.14 7.85 -10.68
C GLY A 57 -2.48 9.06 -10.02
N ARG A 58 -3.06 9.63 -8.96
CA ARG A 58 -2.45 10.71 -8.18
C ARG A 58 -1.71 10.17 -6.97
N ARG A 59 -0.44 10.56 -6.79
CA ARG A 59 0.33 10.23 -5.58
C ARG A 59 -0.27 10.92 -4.36
N LEU A 60 -0.80 10.13 -3.44
CA LEU A 60 -1.36 10.58 -2.16
C LEU A 60 -0.24 10.74 -1.12
N TRP A 61 0.68 9.79 -1.08
CA TRP A 61 1.73 9.75 -0.08
C TRP A 61 2.96 9.00 -0.60
N ALA A 62 4.15 9.35 -0.08
CA ALA A 62 5.36 8.55 -0.27
C ALA A 62 6.36 8.82 0.86
N ARG A 63 7.13 7.80 1.21
CA ARG A 63 8.27 7.93 2.13
C ARG A 63 9.38 6.95 1.75
N ARG A 64 10.61 7.48 1.70
CA ARG A 64 11.85 6.71 1.55
C ARG A 64 12.66 6.82 2.83
N ILE A 65 13.22 5.70 3.28
CA ILE A 65 14.14 5.67 4.43
C ILE A 65 15.34 4.75 4.15
N PRO A 66 16.49 4.98 4.80
CA PRO A 66 17.54 3.97 4.89
C PRO A 66 17.00 2.73 5.59
N SER A 67 17.30 1.55 5.04
CA SER A 67 16.93 0.28 5.65
C SER A 67 17.78 0.04 6.90
N GLN A 68 17.12 -0.41 7.96
CA GLN A 68 17.73 -0.78 9.23
C GLN A 68 17.88 -2.31 9.34
N ASN A 69 18.52 -2.78 10.40
CA ASN A 69 18.66 -4.22 10.73
C ASN A 69 19.31 -5.08 9.61
N PRO A 70 20.59 -4.86 9.27
CA PRO A 70 21.29 -5.69 8.29
C PRO A 70 21.22 -7.18 8.65
N GLY A 71 20.85 -8.02 7.69
CA GLY A 71 20.65 -9.47 7.85
C GLY A 71 19.21 -9.86 8.21
N GLU A 72 18.37 -8.90 8.59
CA GLU A 72 16.98 -9.13 9.01
C GLU A 72 15.97 -8.43 8.08
N THR A 73 14.80 -8.07 8.62
CA THR A 73 13.73 -7.40 7.87
C THR A 73 13.48 -5.99 8.38
N ASP A 74 12.98 -5.16 7.48
CA ASP A 74 12.51 -3.81 7.77
C ASP A 74 11.21 -3.53 6.97
N GLY A 75 10.60 -2.36 7.11
CA GLY A 75 9.38 -2.04 6.40
C GLY A 75 8.84 -0.63 6.57
N LEU A 76 7.79 -0.35 5.81
CA LEU A 76 7.00 0.88 5.89
C LEU A 76 5.52 0.53 5.86
N GLU A 77 4.76 1.28 6.63
CA GLU A 77 3.31 1.21 6.68
C GLU A 77 2.72 2.60 6.44
N TYR A 78 1.59 2.65 5.74
CA TYR A 78 0.81 3.86 5.57
C TYR A 78 -0.67 3.54 5.79
N HIS A 79 -1.33 4.35 6.61
CA HIS A 79 -2.74 4.27 6.90
C HIS A 79 -3.41 5.60 6.56
N CYS A 80 -4.53 5.56 5.85
CA CYS A 80 -5.35 6.75 5.63
C CYS A 80 -6.83 6.41 5.42
N ARG A 81 -7.69 7.41 5.59
CA ARG A 81 -9.07 7.34 5.14
C ARG A 81 -9.16 7.67 3.65
N LEU A 82 -9.89 6.85 2.91
CA LEU A 82 -10.18 7.00 1.49
C LEU A 82 -11.70 7.13 1.29
N THR A 83 -12.13 8.17 0.60
CA THR A 83 -13.51 8.29 0.11
C THR A 83 -13.57 7.78 -1.32
N VAL A 84 -14.51 6.87 -1.58
CA VAL A 84 -14.84 6.37 -2.91
C VAL A 84 -16.17 7.00 -3.31
N GLU A 85 -16.14 7.79 -4.38
CA GLU A 85 -17.30 8.48 -4.93
C GLU A 85 -18.36 7.49 -5.44
N ALA A 86 -19.61 7.96 -5.52
CA ALA A 86 -20.67 7.20 -6.16
C ALA A 86 -20.34 7.00 -7.65
N ASP A 87 -20.76 5.86 -8.20
CA ASP A 87 -20.75 5.58 -9.65
C ASP A 87 -19.37 5.58 -10.36
N ALA A 88 -18.26 5.72 -9.63
CA ALA A 88 -16.90 5.63 -10.15
C ALA A 88 -16.05 4.65 -9.35
N ASP A 89 -15.40 3.72 -10.06
CA ASP A 89 -14.43 2.81 -9.45
C ASP A 89 -13.23 3.61 -8.94
N CYS A 90 -12.67 3.19 -7.80
CA CYS A 90 -11.46 3.78 -7.26
C CYS A 90 -10.30 2.80 -7.38
N ARG A 91 -9.21 3.25 -8.01
CA ARG A 91 -7.97 2.47 -8.14
C ARG A 91 -6.93 2.95 -7.15
N VAL A 92 -6.51 2.05 -6.27
CA VAL A 92 -5.41 2.26 -5.34
C VAL A 92 -4.19 1.48 -5.79
N ARG A 93 -3.02 2.10 -5.76
CA ARG A 93 -1.73 1.43 -5.99
C ARG A 93 -0.76 1.71 -4.87
N ALA A 94 -0.17 0.67 -4.30
CA ALA A 94 1.06 0.79 -3.53
C ALA A 94 2.25 0.39 -4.42
N LYS A 95 3.35 1.13 -4.31
CA LYS A 95 4.58 0.90 -5.06
C LYS A 95 5.75 0.83 -4.10
N ALA A 96 6.53 -0.23 -4.24
CA ALA A 96 7.79 -0.39 -3.52
C ALA A 96 8.96 -0.03 -4.44
N SER A 97 9.93 0.71 -3.91
CA SER A 97 11.22 0.93 -4.56
C SER A 97 12.33 0.62 -3.57
N CYS A 98 13.34 -0.13 -3.99
CA CYS A 98 14.43 -0.56 -3.12
C CYS A 98 15.79 -0.27 -3.78
N LYS A 99 16.77 0.11 -2.96
CA LYS A 99 18.21 0.09 -3.30
C LYS A 99 18.86 -0.89 -2.31
N GLY A 100 19.46 -1.96 -2.79
CA GLY A 100 20.13 -2.96 -1.93
C GLY A 100 19.19 -3.87 -1.12
N SER A 101 18.03 -3.39 -0.66
CA SER A 101 16.98 -4.23 -0.06
C SER A 101 16.18 -4.98 -1.12
N ARG A 102 15.45 -6.02 -0.69
CA ARG A 102 14.54 -6.81 -1.54
C ARG A 102 13.14 -6.83 -0.95
N VAL A 103 12.11 -6.62 -1.77
CA VAL A 103 10.71 -6.75 -1.33
C VAL A 103 10.43 -8.20 -0.90
N LEU A 104 9.85 -8.36 0.29
CA LEU A 104 9.34 -9.64 0.80
C LEU A 104 7.82 -9.72 0.66
N SER A 105 7.12 -8.64 1.03
CA SER A 105 5.67 -8.55 0.89
C SER A 105 5.26 -7.10 0.61
N LEU A 106 4.31 -6.92 -0.29
CA LEU A 106 3.63 -5.65 -0.52
C LEU A 106 2.12 -5.88 -0.55
N VAL A 107 1.41 -5.33 0.43
CA VAL A 107 -0.03 -5.55 0.61
C VAL A 107 -0.76 -4.22 0.66
N VAL A 108 -1.93 -4.17 0.02
CA VAL A 108 -2.90 -3.07 0.14
C VAL A 108 -4.23 -3.65 0.58
N GLU A 109 -4.83 -3.04 1.59
CA GLU A 109 -6.13 -3.43 2.15
C GLU A 109 -7.03 -2.19 2.24
N ALA A 110 -8.32 -2.38 2.03
CA ALA A 110 -9.33 -1.36 2.21
C ALA A 110 -10.54 -1.96 2.94
N ARG A 111 -10.88 -1.40 4.11
CA ARG A 111 -12.02 -1.81 4.93
C ARG A 111 -13.09 -0.72 4.89
N GLU A 112 -14.29 -1.02 4.39
CA GLU A 112 -15.39 -0.06 4.42
C GLU A 112 -15.77 0.23 5.87
N THR A 113 -16.11 1.48 6.14
CA THR A 113 -16.40 1.99 7.48
C THR A 113 -17.72 2.76 7.48
N ALA A 114 -18.37 2.80 8.63
CA ALA A 114 -19.72 3.37 8.78
C ALA A 114 -19.73 4.77 9.43
N TYR A 115 -18.62 5.52 9.37
CA TYR A 115 -18.52 6.84 9.99
C TYR A 115 -19.45 7.86 9.33
#